data_AF-A0A919GPX4-F1
#
_entry.id   AF-A0A919GPX4-F1
#
_cell.length_a   1.000
_cell.length_b   1.000
_cell.length_c   1.000
_cell.angle_alpha   90.00
_cell.angle_beta   90.00
_cell.angle_gamma   90.00
#
_symmetry.space_group_name_H-M   'P 1'
#
loop_
_entity.id
_entity.type
_entity.pdbx_description
1 polymer ?
#
loop_
_entity_poly.entity_id
_entity_poly.type
_entity_poly.pdbx_seq_one_letter_code
_entity_poly.pdbx_strand_id
1 'polypeptide(L)'
;MKGPSDEANALAVLLREWLDGAGLRLDDLMGKLTPDHFENATVPARSTVSDRLAGVNLRWDFVEAVADVCFSDQAECKRRTGAARPLFDAAERAKRSGSALRAGQQPRPKAATPSRAVGSPAVAAELIHVQRQSLAMSDQLLRALQRTAELEKARNDANQMVLILLALVDKLQRDIATLTASQRSRAAARTAGRDVLDEVHEKLRHSETQRTQAEAELARARAEREKADRLAEQSAEQVRRLTEELARLRSVHADPTAGPEVPEADLPAVSPMTPGTVPDDIDIALMKASRILDNGAERLEQLAEELEELREEPDGLSGPDNPLTGDDTSGGAADNSGVGAGGGMLPRPVDDPASPPDNTVAGQTWAHDPIVDRIRAVVDMGLPVDRGWLRLLGRDAEPDRFVMSLGSLRAAGAIGPAVDVLFEAGAGRPADSLAVVLSLLSPYDMGVVTTGIGAERRVASFHQTIAQLRAAGFGTVAGMALAEAGRRRATSTLPLLLSPVRLGNADTVLVLKGVCARREDQIEEAARHLAQAGMRQEADIVRVAAVAVGSDGGWGHEAWFGDAPRARHERPRTDTVLTTRVRINIPGSRPQPPIVVRKPKPNG
;
A
#
# COMPACT_ATOMS: atom_id res chain seq x y z
N MET A 1 -23.63 -27.38 -11.72
CA MET A 1 -23.57 -26.14 -10.92
C MET A 1 -22.97 -26.49 -9.56
N LYS A 2 -22.24 -25.57 -8.94
CA LYS A 2 -21.50 -25.78 -7.68
C LYS A 2 -21.69 -24.62 -6.68
N GLY A 3 -22.61 -23.71 -6.95
CA GLY A 3 -22.84 -22.54 -6.11
C GLY A 3 -23.40 -22.91 -4.73
N PRO A 4 -23.11 -22.07 -3.71
CA PRO A 4 -23.51 -22.31 -2.32
C PRO A 4 -25.01 -22.13 -2.05
N SER A 5 -25.76 -21.53 -2.99
CA SER A 5 -27.21 -21.34 -2.91
C SER A 5 -27.86 -21.54 -4.29
N ASP A 6 -29.18 -21.75 -4.30
CA ASP A 6 -29.95 -21.91 -5.53
C ASP A 6 -29.94 -20.62 -6.37
N GLU A 7 -29.91 -19.46 -5.73
CA GLU A 7 -29.80 -18.15 -6.39
C GLU A 7 -28.45 -17.95 -7.06
N ALA A 8 -27.36 -18.38 -6.42
CA ALA A 8 -26.02 -18.36 -7.02
C ALA A 8 -25.95 -19.29 -8.25
N ASN A 9 -26.64 -20.44 -8.18
CA ASN A 9 -26.75 -21.36 -9.32
C ASN A 9 -27.61 -20.77 -10.44
N ALA A 10 -28.72 -20.09 -10.11
CA ALA A 10 -29.57 -19.41 -11.10
C ALA A 10 -28.83 -18.27 -11.81
N LEU A 11 -28.04 -17.48 -11.08
CA LEU A 11 -27.20 -16.45 -11.67
C LEU A 11 -26.12 -17.06 -12.59
N ALA A 12 -25.51 -18.17 -12.19
CA ALA A 12 -24.54 -18.89 -13.04
C ALA A 12 -25.17 -19.46 -14.32
N VAL A 13 -26.43 -19.92 -14.28
CA VAL A 13 -27.19 -20.32 -15.48
C VAL A 13 -27.38 -19.12 -16.39
N LEU A 14 -27.83 -17.99 -15.85
CA LEU A 14 -28.06 -16.77 -16.62
C LEU A 14 -26.80 -16.28 -17.35
N LEU A 15 -25.65 -16.29 -16.67
CA LEU A 15 -24.36 -15.93 -17.30
C LEU A 15 -23.98 -16.88 -18.45
N ARG A 16 -24.28 -18.18 -18.31
CA ARG A 16 -24.03 -19.15 -19.39
C ARG A 16 -24.96 -18.93 -20.56
N GLU A 17 -26.23 -18.61 -20.31
CA GLU A 17 -27.18 -18.26 -21.38
C GLU A 17 -26.72 -17.02 -22.16
N TRP A 18 -26.10 -16.03 -21.50
CA TRP A 18 -25.51 -14.88 -22.18
C TRP A 18 -24.33 -15.27 -23.09
N LEU A 19 -23.44 -16.14 -22.59
CA LEU A 19 -22.31 -16.64 -23.37
C LEU A 19 -22.77 -17.48 -24.57
N ASP A 20 -23.73 -18.39 -24.35
CA ASP A 20 -24.29 -19.24 -25.39
C ASP A 20 -25.04 -18.39 -26.44
N GLY A 21 -25.81 -17.37 -26.00
CA GLY A 21 -26.47 -16.42 -26.87
C GLY A 21 -25.51 -15.56 -27.70
N ALA A 22 -24.33 -15.27 -27.17
CA ALA A 22 -23.25 -14.58 -27.87
C ALA A 22 -22.36 -15.53 -28.72
N GLY A 23 -22.59 -16.84 -28.64
CA GLY A 23 -21.76 -17.85 -29.32
C GLY A 23 -20.33 -17.94 -28.79
N LEU A 24 -20.08 -17.51 -27.55
CA LEU A 24 -18.74 -17.46 -26.94
C LEU A 24 -18.48 -18.70 -26.10
N ARG A 25 -17.33 -19.33 -26.29
CA ARG A 25 -16.82 -20.36 -25.38
C ARG A 25 -16.05 -19.72 -24.22
N LEU A 26 -15.74 -20.53 -23.21
CA LEU A 26 -14.90 -20.10 -22.08
C LEU A 26 -13.55 -19.50 -22.54
N ASP A 27 -12.95 -20.08 -23.59
CA ASP A 27 -11.69 -19.59 -24.15
C ASP A 27 -11.83 -18.22 -24.82
N ASP A 28 -12.94 -17.98 -25.52
CA ASP A 28 -13.23 -16.69 -26.15
C ASP A 28 -13.52 -15.61 -25.10
N LEU A 29 -14.24 -15.97 -24.03
CA LEU A 29 -14.44 -15.08 -22.89
C LEU A 29 -13.10 -14.69 -22.26
N MET A 30 -12.22 -15.66 -21.98
CA MET A 30 -10.89 -15.40 -21.43
C MET A 30 -10.04 -14.49 -22.31
N GLY A 31 -10.12 -14.63 -23.63
CA GLY A 31 -9.40 -13.76 -24.57
C GLY A 31 -9.92 -12.32 -24.66
N LYS A 32 -11.17 -12.09 -24.24
CA LYS A 32 -11.82 -10.77 -24.29
C LYS A 32 -11.83 -10.02 -22.95
N LEU A 33 -11.60 -10.71 -21.83
CA LEU A 33 -11.50 -10.07 -20.53
C LEU A 33 -10.21 -9.24 -20.42
N THR A 34 -10.35 -7.92 -20.32
CA THR A 34 -9.27 -6.99 -20.01
C THR A 34 -9.23 -6.63 -18.51
N PRO A 35 -8.09 -6.13 -17.99
CA PRO A 35 -7.96 -5.61 -16.62
C PRO A 35 -9.01 -4.57 -16.23
N ASP A 36 -9.44 -3.73 -17.19
CA ASP A 36 -10.36 -2.62 -16.96
C ASP A 36 -11.77 -3.08 -16.51
N HIS A 37 -12.14 -4.34 -16.77
CA HIS A 37 -13.42 -4.88 -16.31
C HIS A 37 -13.46 -5.20 -14.80
N PHE A 38 -12.32 -5.12 -14.11
CA PHE A 38 -12.21 -5.57 -12.71
C PHE A 38 -11.68 -4.43 -11.83
N GLU A 39 -12.28 -4.25 -10.65
CA GLU A 39 -11.87 -3.24 -9.65
C GLU A 39 -10.39 -3.35 -9.26
N ASN A 40 -9.85 -4.58 -9.25
CA ASN A 40 -8.46 -4.86 -8.89
C ASN A 40 -7.49 -4.79 -10.09
N ALA A 41 -7.95 -4.34 -11.26
CA ALA A 41 -7.17 -4.29 -12.50
C ALA A 41 -6.42 -5.60 -12.83
N THR A 42 -6.99 -6.75 -12.46
CA THR A 42 -6.38 -8.08 -12.65
C THR A 42 -7.40 -9.06 -13.19
N VAL A 43 -7.12 -9.64 -14.35
CA VAL A 43 -7.98 -10.67 -14.98
C VAL A 43 -7.85 -11.99 -14.21
N PRO A 44 -8.95 -12.59 -13.71
CA PRO A 44 -8.89 -13.86 -13.01
C PRO A 44 -8.33 -14.99 -13.88
N ALA A 45 -7.61 -15.94 -13.26
CA ALA A 45 -7.15 -17.14 -13.95
C ALA A 45 -8.31 -17.99 -14.50
N ARG A 46 -8.04 -18.78 -15.55
CA ARG A 46 -9.05 -19.61 -16.23
C ARG A 46 -9.85 -20.52 -15.29
N SER A 47 -9.19 -21.16 -14.33
CA SER A 47 -9.87 -22.00 -13.33
C SER A 47 -10.87 -21.20 -12.50
N THR A 48 -10.48 -20.00 -12.05
CA THR A 48 -11.34 -19.09 -11.30
C THR A 48 -12.54 -18.63 -12.12
N VAL A 49 -12.35 -18.31 -13.41
CA VAL A 49 -13.47 -17.96 -14.31
C VAL A 49 -14.42 -19.14 -14.48
N SER A 50 -13.90 -20.36 -14.65
CA SER A 50 -14.71 -21.58 -14.72
C SER A 50 -15.53 -21.83 -13.44
N ASP A 51 -14.92 -21.61 -12.27
CA ASP A 51 -15.60 -21.79 -10.98
C ASP A 51 -16.68 -20.71 -10.76
N ARG A 52 -16.41 -19.46 -11.13
CA ARG A 52 -17.42 -18.37 -11.09
C ARG A 52 -18.60 -18.65 -12.01
N LEU A 53 -18.34 -19.11 -13.24
CA LEU A 53 -19.39 -19.59 -14.15
C LEU A 53 -20.11 -20.84 -13.65
N ALA A 54 -19.60 -21.53 -12.63
CA ALA A 54 -20.28 -22.63 -11.95
C ALA A 54 -21.08 -22.19 -10.70
N GLY A 55 -21.10 -20.89 -10.39
CA GLY A 55 -21.79 -20.33 -9.22
C GLY A 55 -20.90 -20.14 -7.99
N VAL A 56 -19.60 -20.42 -8.07
CA VAL A 56 -18.68 -20.36 -6.94
C VAL A 56 -18.07 -18.97 -6.82
N ASN A 57 -18.24 -18.32 -5.67
CA ASN A 57 -17.66 -17.02 -5.35
C ASN A 57 -17.86 -15.95 -6.44
N LEU A 58 -19.10 -15.86 -6.94
CA LEU A 58 -19.51 -14.83 -7.89
C LEU A 58 -19.35 -13.45 -7.26
N ARG A 59 -18.68 -12.55 -7.99
CA ARG A 59 -18.56 -11.13 -7.66
C ARG A 59 -19.30 -10.31 -8.70
N TRP A 60 -19.72 -9.10 -8.32
CA TRP A 60 -20.50 -8.23 -9.20
C TRP A 60 -19.69 -7.73 -10.41
N ASP A 61 -18.44 -7.32 -10.19
CA ASP A 61 -17.48 -6.95 -11.24
C ASP A 61 -17.39 -7.99 -12.36
N PHE A 62 -17.40 -9.28 -12.02
CA PHE A 62 -17.38 -10.38 -12.98
C PHE A 62 -18.68 -10.50 -13.78
N VAL A 63 -19.84 -10.22 -13.18
CA VAL A 63 -21.13 -10.23 -13.88
C VAL A 63 -21.18 -9.10 -14.92
N GLU A 64 -20.70 -7.91 -14.55
CA GLU A 64 -20.58 -6.77 -15.45
C GLU A 64 -19.59 -7.05 -16.59
N ALA A 65 -18.41 -7.60 -16.25
CA ALA A 65 -17.41 -8.00 -17.25
C ALA A 65 -17.96 -8.98 -18.28
N VAL A 66 -18.72 -10.00 -17.85
CA VAL A 66 -19.33 -10.97 -18.77
C VAL A 66 -20.40 -10.30 -19.63
N ALA A 67 -21.19 -9.38 -19.08
CA ALA A 67 -22.19 -8.64 -19.84
C ALA A 67 -21.56 -7.75 -20.91
N ASP A 68 -20.52 -6.99 -20.58
CA ASP A 68 -19.78 -6.13 -21.51
C ASP A 68 -19.15 -6.93 -22.67
N VAL A 69 -18.64 -8.13 -22.37
CA VAL A 69 -18.07 -9.02 -23.40
C VAL A 69 -19.15 -9.63 -24.31
N CYS A 70 -20.33 -9.94 -23.76
CA CYS A 70 -21.42 -10.59 -24.51
C CYS A 70 -22.26 -9.61 -25.33
N PHE A 71 -22.39 -8.36 -24.89
CA PHE A 71 -23.30 -7.38 -25.49
C PHE A 71 -22.55 -6.12 -25.93
N SER A 72 -22.49 -5.88 -27.24
CA SER A 72 -21.85 -4.68 -27.79
C SER A 72 -22.68 -3.40 -27.64
N ASP A 73 -24.00 -3.53 -27.44
CA ASP A 73 -24.89 -2.40 -27.18
C ASP A 73 -24.95 -2.11 -25.67
N GLN A 74 -24.53 -0.91 -25.28
CA GLN A 74 -24.50 -0.48 -23.89
C GLN A 74 -25.90 -0.42 -23.26
N ALA A 75 -26.95 -0.16 -24.05
CA ALA A 75 -28.32 -0.16 -23.55
C ALA A 75 -28.81 -1.58 -23.21
N GLU A 76 -28.48 -2.55 -24.06
CA GLU A 76 -28.73 -3.97 -23.82
C GLU A 76 -27.95 -4.46 -22.60
N CYS A 77 -26.65 -4.14 -22.50
CA CYS A 77 -25.80 -4.49 -21.37
C CYS A 77 -26.42 -4.01 -20.05
N LYS A 78 -26.78 -2.71 -19.95
CA LYS A 78 -27.44 -2.14 -18.77
C LYS A 78 -28.76 -2.82 -18.42
N ARG A 79 -29.56 -3.20 -19.42
CA ARG A 79 -30.83 -3.90 -19.19
C ARG A 79 -30.60 -5.30 -18.64
N ARG A 80 -29.62 -6.02 -19.18
CA ARG A 80 -29.27 -7.39 -18.78
C ARG A 80 -28.63 -7.43 -17.39
N THR A 81 -27.69 -6.53 -17.09
CA THR A 81 -27.11 -6.41 -15.74
C THR A 81 -28.17 -5.98 -14.73
N GLY A 82 -29.07 -5.05 -15.08
CA GLY A 82 -30.21 -4.68 -14.25
C GLY A 82 -31.12 -5.86 -13.89
N ALA A 83 -31.37 -6.79 -14.83
CA ALA A 83 -32.15 -8.00 -14.58
C ALA A 83 -31.41 -9.04 -13.73
N ALA A 84 -30.07 -9.09 -13.81
CA ALA A 84 -29.24 -9.99 -13.02
C ALA A 84 -29.03 -9.52 -11.57
N ARG A 85 -29.13 -8.21 -11.31
CA ARG A 85 -28.84 -7.60 -10.00
C ARG A 85 -29.68 -8.20 -8.85
N PRO A 86 -31.01 -8.39 -8.98
CA PRO A 86 -31.81 -8.99 -7.91
C PRO A 86 -31.38 -10.42 -7.56
N LEU A 87 -30.94 -11.22 -8.55
CA LEU A 87 -30.43 -12.58 -8.32
C LEU A 87 -29.10 -12.55 -7.57
N PHE A 88 -28.21 -11.62 -7.91
CA PHE A 88 -26.96 -11.42 -7.20
C PHE A 88 -27.20 -11.00 -5.75
N ASP A 89 -28.06 -10.00 -5.51
CA ASP A 89 -28.38 -9.53 -4.16
C ASP A 89 -29.09 -10.62 -3.32
N ALA A 90 -29.88 -11.49 -3.95
CA ALA A 90 -30.47 -12.65 -3.29
C ALA A 90 -29.42 -13.72 -2.92
N ALA A 91 -28.49 -14.02 -3.83
CA ALA A 91 -27.38 -14.94 -3.56
C ALA A 91 -26.46 -14.44 -2.43
N GLU A 92 -26.17 -13.13 -2.39
CA GLU A 92 -25.39 -12.52 -1.32
C GLU A 92 -26.12 -12.54 0.03
N ARG A 93 -27.44 -12.31 0.05
CA ARG A 93 -28.26 -12.49 1.25
C ARG A 93 -28.25 -13.95 1.72
N ALA A 94 -28.45 -14.91 0.81
CA ALA A 94 -28.42 -16.33 1.12
C ALA A 94 -27.04 -16.77 1.68
N LYS A 95 -25.95 -16.24 1.15
CA LYS A 95 -24.58 -16.48 1.66
C LYS A 95 -24.41 -15.96 3.10
N ARG A 96 -24.90 -14.74 3.38
CA ARG A 96 -24.86 -14.15 4.73
C ARG A 96 -25.74 -14.93 5.71
N SER A 97 -26.93 -15.33 5.31
CA SER A 97 -27.87 -16.11 6.13
C SER A 97 -27.44 -17.57 6.33
N GLY A 98 -26.83 -18.18 5.30
CA GLY A 98 -26.34 -19.56 5.32
C GLY A 98 -25.11 -19.78 6.20
N SER A 99 -24.37 -18.71 6.51
CA SER A 99 -23.29 -18.75 7.52
C SER A 99 -23.83 -18.97 8.94
N ALA A 100 -25.11 -18.70 9.21
CA ALA A 100 -25.73 -18.94 10.52
C ALA A 100 -26.28 -20.37 10.68
N LEU A 101 -26.54 -21.09 9.58
CA LEU A 101 -27.16 -22.43 9.63
C LEU A 101 -26.16 -23.60 9.56
N ARG A 102 -24.85 -23.33 9.44
CA ARG A 102 -23.80 -24.37 9.40
C ARG A 102 -23.13 -24.68 10.74
N ALA A 103 -23.75 -24.28 11.86
CA ALA A 103 -23.44 -24.79 13.21
C ALA A 103 -24.37 -25.94 13.65
N GLY A 104 -25.30 -26.38 12.81
CA GLY A 104 -26.18 -27.52 13.07
C GLY A 104 -25.71 -28.80 12.39
N GLN A 105 -24.71 -29.47 12.98
CA GLN A 105 -24.52 -30.90 12.73
C GLN A 105 -25.82 -31.65 13.05
N GLN A 106 -26.26 -32.49 12.10
CA GLN A 106 -27.42 -33.38 12.22
C GLN A 106 -27.40 -34.19 13.53
N PRO A 107 -28.44 -34.13 14.38
CA PRO A 107 -28.76 -35.20 15.31
C PRO A 107 -29.76 -36.17 14.66
N ARG A 108 -29.42 -37.46 14.75
CA ARG A 108 -30.32 -38.60 14.51
C ARG A 108 -31.62 -38.47 15.31
N PRO A 109 -32.77 -38.93 14.79
CA PRO A 109 -34.03 -38.87 15.51
C PRO A 109 -34.07 -39.95 16.59
N LYS A 110 -34.21 -39.55 17.86
CA LYS A 110 -34.74 -40.42 18.92
C LYS A 110 -35.94 -39.74 19.57
N ALA A 111 -36.94 -40.55 19.81
CA ALA A 111 -38.31 -40.20 20.09
C ALA A 111 -38.55 -39.53 21.45
N ALA A 112 -39.49 -38.59 21.43
CA ALA A 112 -40.55 -38.29 22.40
C ALA A 112 -40.20 -38.18 23.90
N THR A 113 -40.39 -36.96 24.42
CA THR A 113 -41.32 -36.71 25.55
C THR A 113 -41.79 -35.25 25.50
N PRO A 114 -43.10 -34.94 25.56
CA PRO A 114 -43.57 -33.57 25.63
C PRO A 114 -43.60 -33.14 27.10
N SER A 115 -42.62 -32.35 27.54
CA SER A 115 -42.75 -31.60 28.78
C SER A 115 -43.52 -30.31 28.53
N ARG A 116 -44.53 -30.15 29.35
CA ARG A 116 -45.61 -29.17 29.30
C ARG A 116 -45.19 -27.93 30.09
N ALA A 117 -45.23 -26.78 29.43
CA ALA A 117 -45.50 -25.42 29.92
C ALA A 117 -44.84 -24.96 31.25
N VAL A 118 -44.06 -23.88 31.19
CA VAL A 118 -44.47 -22.51 31.60
C VAL A 118 -43.31 -21.57 31.21
N GLY A 119 -43.45 -20.88 30.09
CA GLY A 119 -42.63 -19.72 29.76
C GLY A 119 -43.59 -18.69 29.20
N SER A 120 -43.92 -17.66 29.96
CA SER A 120 -44.82 -16.60 29.50
C SER A 120 -44.30 -16.04 28.17
N PRO A 121 -45.15 -15.86 27.14
CA PRO A 121 -44.73 -15.28 25.86
C PRO A 121 -44.09 -13.89 26.01
N ALA A 122 -44.36 -13.21 27.13
CA ALA A 122 -43.70 -11.96 27.51
C ALA A 122 -42.18 -12.11 27.71
N VAL A 123 -41.71 -13.17 28.39
CA VAL A 123 -40.28 -13.40 28.66
C VAL A 123 -39.54 -13.76 27.36
N ALA A 124 -40.19 -14.52 26.48
CA ALA A 124 -39.63 -14.83 25.16
C ALA A 124 -39.54 -13.57 24.26
N ALA A 125 -40.53 -12.67 24.31
CA ALA A 125 -40.49 -11.42 23.58
C ALA A 125 -39.41 -10.47 24.11
N GLU A 126 -39.21 -10.42 25.43
CA GLU A 126 -38.17 -9.64 26.10
C GLU A 126 -36.77 -10.15 25.73
N LEU A 127 -36.53 -11.47 25.77
CA LEU A 127 -35.27 -12.07 25.33
C LEU A 127 -34.96 -11.78 23.85
N ILE A 128 -35.96 -11.83 22.97
CA ILE A 128 -35.79 -11.49 21.56
C ILE A 128 -35.45 -10.00 21.40
N HIS A 129 -36.05 -9.12 22.20
CA HIS A 129 -35.74 -7.69 22.18
C HIS A 129 -34.30 -7.42 22.62
N VAL A 130 -33.86 -8.01 23.74
CA VAL A 130 -32.48 -7.92 24.23
C VAL A 130 -31.48 -8.47 23.21
N GLN A 131 -31.78 -9.61 22.59
CA GLN A 131 -30.90 -10.21 21.59
C GLN A 131 -30.75 -9.30 20.37
N ARG A 132 -31.84 -8.67 19.92
CA ARG A 132 -31.78 -7.69 18.82
C ARG A 132 -30.98 -6.45 19.22
N GLN A 133 -31.15 -5.96 20.44
CA GLN A 133 -30.39 -4.83 20.96
C GLN A 133 -28.88 -5.15 21.05
N SER A 134 -28.51 -6.34 21.54
CA SER A 134 -27.12 -6.78 21.62
C SER A 134 -26.48 -6.94 20.23
N LEU A 135 -27.23 -7.46 19.25
CA LEU A 135 -26.76 -7.52 17.86
C LEU A 135 -26.57 -6.13 17.25
N ALA A 136 -27.52 -5.22 17.47
CA ALA A 136 -27.41 -3.84 17.00
C ALA A 136 -26.19 -3.11 17.60
N MET A 137 -25.93 -3.27 18.91
CA MET A 137 -24.74 -2.70 19.55
C MET A 137 -23.44 -3.35 19.06
N SER A 138 -23.45 -4.66 18.77
CA SER A 138 -22.29 -5.35 18.19
C SER A 138 -21.97 -4.83 16.78
N ASP A 139 -22.99 -4.58 15.97
CA ASP A 139 -22.83 -3.96 14.65
C ASP A 139 -22.33 -2.51 14.76
N GLN A 140 -22.82 -1.73 15.72
CA GLN A 140 -22.33 -0.38 16.01
C GLN A 140 -20.85 -0.39 16.42
N LEU A 141 -20.45 -1.33 17.28
CA LEU A 141 -19.05 -1.50 17.69
C LEU A 141 -18.15 -1.84 16.50
N LEU A 142 -18.57 -2.76 15.62
CA LEU A 142 -17.79 -3.10 14.42
C LEU A 142 -17.62 -1.90 13.48
N ARG A 143 -18.66 -1.08 13.29
CA ARG A 143 -18.56 0.16 12.52
C ARG A 143 -17.62 1.18 13.18
N ALA A 144 -17.70 1.33 14.51
CA ALA A 144 -16.80 2.20 15.25
C ALA A 144 -15.34 1.78 15.09
N LEU A 145 -15.04 0.48 15.22
CA LEU A 145 -13.69 -0.07 15.02
C LEU A 145 -13.18 0.16 13.59
N GLN A 146 -14.03 -0.02 12.57
CA GLN A 146 -13.66 0.26 11.19
C GLN A 146 -13.29 1.75 11.01
N ARG A 147 -14.07 2.68 11.57
CA ARG A 147 -13.75 4.12 11.51
C ARG A 147 -12.46 4.45 12.23
N THR A 148 -12.18 3.84 13.37
CA THR A 148 -10.90 4.02 14.07
C THR A 148 -9.72 3.58 13.20
N ALA A 149 -9.83 2.43 12.51
CA ALA A 149 -8.79 1.99 11.59
C ALA A 149 -8.59 2.95 10.40
N GLU A 150 -9.67 3.54 9.89
CA GLU A 150 -9.61 4.54 8.83
C GLU A 150 -8.98 5.87 9.31
N LEU A 151 -9.29 6.30 10.54
CA LEU A 151 -8.67 7.46 11.18
C LEU A 151 -7.17 7.25 11.45
N GLU A 152 -6.79 6.07 11.92
CA GLU A 152 -5.37 5.71 12.11
C GLU A 152 -4.60 5.74 10.80
N LYS A 153 -5.20 5.24 9.72
CA LYS A 153 -4.62 5.33 8.38
C LYS A 153 -4.44 6.79 7.96
N ALA A 154 -5.49 7.62 8.09
CA ALA A 154 -5.41 9.04 7.76
C ALA A 154 -4.34 9.78 8.59
N ARG A 155 -4.23 9.46 9.89
CA ARG A 155 -3.17 9.98 10.77
C ARG A 155 -1.78 9.58 10.29
N ASN A 156 -1.59 8.32 9.90
CA ASN A 156 -0.31 7.82 9.40
C ASN A 156 0.07 8.48 8.07
N ASP A 157 -0.88 8.66 7.16
CA ASP A 157 -0.70 9.36 5.89
C ASP A 157 -0.29 10.83 6.13
N ALA A 158 -0.97 11.53 7.05
CA ALA A 158 -0.62 12.91 7.44
C ALA A 158 0.78 13.00 8.08
N ASN A 159 1.13 12.06 8.96
CA ASN A 159 2.46 11.98 9.56
C ASN A 159 3.56 11.78 8.50
N GLN A 160 3.33 10.88 7.55
CA GLN A 160 4.26 10.66 6.45
C GLN A 160 4.42 11.94 5.63
N MET A 161 3.34 12.66 5.35
CA MET A 161 3.41 13.91 4.59
C MET A 161 4.21 15.00 5.32
N VAL A 162 4.02 15.14 6.64
CA VAL A 162 4.81 16.06 7.47
C VAL A 162 6.31 15.75 7.37
N LEU A 163 6.70 14.48 7.43
CA LEU A 163 8.11 14.07 7.29
C LEU A 163 8.69 14.39 5.91
N ILE A 164 7.92 14.13 4.84
CA ILE A 164 8.34 14.43 3.47
C ILE A 164 8.50 15.95 3.28
N LEU A 165 7.53 16.74 3.74
CA LEU A 165 7.55 18.20 3.60
C LEU A 165 8.67 18.85 4.44
N LEU A 166 8.97 18.32 5.63
CA LEU A 166 10.13 18.75 6.41
C LEU A 166 11.44 18.53 5.64
N ALA A 167 11.63 17.33 5.09
CA ALA A 167 12.83 17.02 4.30
C ALA A 167 12.95 17.91 3.04
N LEU A 168 11.81 18.26 2.42
CA LEU A 168 11.75 19.15 1.26
C LEU A 168 12.13 20.59 1.62
N VAL A 169 11.60 21.12 2.73
CA VAL A 169 11.94 22.45 3.25
C VAL A 169 13.44 22.52 3.57
N ASP A 170 14.01 21.50 4.22
CA ASP A 170 15.45 21.44 4.52
C ASP A 170 16.33 21.37 3.25
N LYS A 171 15.86 20.71 2.19
CA LYS A 171 16.53 20.72 0.88
C LYS A 171 16.50 22.12 0.27
N LEU A 172 15.31 22.74 0.20
CA LEU A 172 15.12 24.09 -0.36
C LEU A 172 15.91 25.17 0.39
N GLN A 173 16.02 25.08 1.72
CA GLN A 173 16.85 26.00 2.50
C GLN A 173 18.34 25.89 2.15
N ARG A 174 18.84 24.65 1.94
CA ARG A 174 20.22 24.42 1.48
C ARG A 174 20.42 24.97 0.07
N ASP A 175 19.48 24.72 -0.84
CA ASP A 175 19.56 25.20 -2.22
C ASP A 175 19.56 26.74 -2.27
N ILE A 176 18.68 27.42 -1.52
CA ILE A 176 18.67 28.88 -1.38
C ILE A 176 20.01 29.38 -0.82
N ALA A 177 20.58 28.73 0.19
CA ALA A 177 21.86 29.12 0.78
C ALA A 177 23.02 28.99 -0.22
N THR A 178 23.06 27.91 -1.01
CA THR A 178 24.08 27.71 -2.05
C THR A 178 23.92 28.70 -3.20
N LEU A 179 22.69 28.95 -3.68
CA LEU A 179 22.41 29.94 -4.71
C LEU A 179 22.81 31.35 -4.25
N THR A 180 22.45 31.73 -3.02
CA THR A 180 22.83 33.02 -2.42
C THR A 180 24.34 33.17 -2.28
N ALA A 181 25.04 32.11 -1.83
CA ALA A 181 26.50 32.12 -1.76
C ALA A 181 27.13 32.27 -3.15
N SER A 182 26.60 31.54 -4.15
CA SER A 182 27.06 31.63 -5.54
C SER A 182 26.83 33.02 -6.15
N GLN A 183 25.70 33.65 -5.85
CA GLN A 183 25.38 35.02 -6.27
C GLN A 183 26.40 36.02 -5.68
N ARG A 184 26.70 35.92 -4.38
CA ARG A 184 27.69 36.79 -3.71
C ARG A 184 29.09 36.61 -4.30
N SER A 185 29.53 35.37 -4.51
CA SER A 185 30.85 35.09 -5.10
C SER A 185 30.96 35.62 -6.54
N ARG A 186 29.92 35.49 -7.37
CA ARG A 186 29.90 36.03 -8.74
C ARG A 186 29.87 37.56 -8.76
N ALA A 187 29.11 38.18 -7.86
CA ALA A 187 29.09 39.64 -7.71
C ALA A 187 30.47 40.20 -7.32
N ALA A 188 31.21 39.49 -6.46
CA ALA A 188 32.57 39.85 -6.08
C ALA A 188 33.57 39.71 -7.26
N ALA A 189 33.35 38.75 -8.15
CA ALA A 189 34.26 38.44 -9.26
C ALA A 189 34.28 39.47 -10.40
N ARG A 190 33.33 40.44 -10.47
CA ARG A 190 33.18 41.50 -11.51
C ARG A 190 33.22 41.07 -12.99
N THR A 191 33.37 39.78 -13.27
CA THR A 191 33.64 39.20 -14.60
C THR A 191 32.52 38.30 -15.09
N ALA A 192 31.51 38.00 -14.26
CA ALA A 192 30.34 37.26 -14.68
C ALA A 192 29.45 38.14 -15.59
N GLY A 193 29.05 37.61 -16.73
CA GLY A 193 28.08 38.26 -17.63
C GLY A 193 26.74 38.48 -16.93
N ARG A 194 26.04 39.56 -17.31
CA ARG A 194 24.73 39.94 -16.76
C ARG A 194 23.71 38.81 -16.84
N ASP A 195 23.70 38.09 -17.96
CA ASP A 195 22.77 36.99 -18.23
C ASP A 195 22.89 35.84 -17.20
N VAL A 196 24.10 35.55 -16.72
CA VAL A 196 24.34 34.49 -15.71
C VAL A 196 23.84 34.92 -14.33
N LEU A 197 23.91 36.22 -14.02
CA LEU A 197 23.36 36.75 -12.76
C LEU A 197 21.83 36.72 -12.80
N ASP A 198 21.23 37.11 -13.92
CA ASP A 198 19.77 37.09 -14.10
C ASP A 198 19.22 35.65 -13.97
N GLU A 199 19.90 34.64 -14.56
CA GLU A 199 19.51 33.23 -14.39
C GLU A 199 19.57 32.76 -12.93
N VAL A 200 20.60 33.18 -12.18
CA VAL A 200 20.73 32.83 -10.76
C VAL A 200 19.66 33.53 -9.92
N HIS A 201 19.29 34.77 -10.26
CA HIS A 201 18.18 35.48 -9.61
C HIS A 201 16.83 34.81 -9.88
N GLU A 202 16.58 34.37 -11.12
CA GLU A 202 15.37 33.61 -11.45
C GLU A 202 15.29 32.30 -10.68
N LYS A 203 16.38 31.53 -10.62
CA LYS A 203 16.44 30.29 -9.83
C LYS A 203 16.23 30.54 -8.35
N LEU A 204 16.84 31.58 -7.79
CA LEU A 204 16.67 31.95 -6.39
C LEU A 204 15.20 32.29 -6.09
N ARG A 205 14.56 33.10 -6.94
CA ARG A 205 13.13 33.45 -6.80
C ARG A 205 12.22 32.22 -6.91
N HIS A 206 12.56 31.29 -7.81
CA HIS A 206 11.84 30.02 -7.94
C HIS A 206 11.95 29.17 -6.67
N SER A 207 13.17 28.95 -6.17
CA SER A 207 13.38 28.19 -4.93
C SER A 207 12.76 28.86 -3.69
N GLU A 208 12.75 30.19 -3.61
CA GLU A 208 12.03 30.92 -2.56
C GLU A 208 10.52 30.69 -2.62
N THR A 209 9.94 30.71 -3.83
CA THR A 209 8.51 30.42 -4.05
C THR A 209 8.19 28.98 -3.63
N GLN A 210 8.99 28.01 -4.08
CA GLN A 210 8.86 26.60 -3.68
C GLN A 210 8.94 26.42 -2.17
N ARG A 211 9.84 27.14 -1.48
CA ARG A 211 9.95 27.09 -0.01
C ARG A 211 8.68 27.60 0.65
N THR A 212 8.16 28.75 0.23
CA THR A 212 6.92 29.30 0.81
C THR A 212 5.73 28.37 0.61
N GLN A 213 5.67 27.69 -0.54
CA GLN A 213 4.64 26.69 -0.82
C GLN A 213 4.82 25.44 0.06
N ALA A 214 6.05 24.92 0.19
CA ALA A 214 6.36 23.78 1.04
C ALA A 214 6.04 24.05 2.52
N GLU A 215 6.34 25.25 3.02
CA GLU A 215 6.04 25.69 4.38
C GLU A 215 4.52 25.80 4.61
N ALA A 216 3.77 26.31 3.63
CA ALA A 216 2.31 26.37 3.69
C ALA A 216 1.67 24.96 3.71
N GLU A 217 2.12 24.05 2.84
CA GLU A 217 1.66 22.67 2.84
C GLU A 217 2.07 21.93 4.13
N LEU A 218 3.23 22.24 4.69
CA LEU A 218 3.65 21.67 5.97
C LEU A 218 2.75 22.11 7.13
N ALA A 219 2.39 23.40 7.16
CA ALA A 219 1.45 23.93 8.15
C ALA A 219 0.07 23.26 8.00
N ARG A 220 -0.40 23.06 6.77
CA ARG A 220 -1.64 22.34 6.46
C ARG A 220 -1.59 20.88 6.91
N ALA A 221 -0.53 20.15 6.57
CA ALA A 221 -0.35 18.75 6.98
C ALA A 221 -0.33 18.58 8.51
N ARG A 222 0.26 19.54 9.24
CA ARG A 222 0.24 19.55 10.71
C ARG A 222 -1.17 19.76 11.26
N ALA A 223 -1.93 20.70 10.69
CA ALA A 223 -3.32 20.95 11.10
C ALA A 223 -4.22 19.74 10.82
N GLU A 224 -4.05 19.06 9.68
CA GLU A 224 -4.77 17.82 9.35
C GLU A 224 -4.42 16.69 10.31
N ARG A 225 -3.15 16.53 10.67
CA ARG A 225 -2.73 15.58 11.71
C ARG A 225 -3.40 15.87 13.05
N GLU A 226 -3.38 17.12 13.51
CA GLU A 226 -4.02 17.51 14.78
C GLU A 226 -5.55 17.30 14.74
N LYS A 227 -6.19 17.45 13.58
CA LYS A 227 -7.60 17.08 13.37
C LYS A 227 -7.78 15.55 13.48
N ALA A 228 -6.95 14.76 12.81
CA ALA A 228 -7.00 13.31 12.85
C ALA A 228 -6.78 12.76 14.28
N ASP A 229 -5.84 13.34 15.04
CA ASP A 229 -5.58 12.96 16.43
C ASP A 229 -6.80 13.19 17.33
N ARG A 230 -7.47 14.34 17.20
CA ARG A 230 -8.70 14.64 17.95
C ARG A 230 -9.86 13.69 17.61
N LEU A 231 -10.04 13.39 16.32
CA LEU A 231 -11.08 12.43 15.89
C LEU A 231 -10.76 11.01 16.36
N ALA A 232 -9.49 10.62 16.34
CA ALA A 232 -9.05 9.31 16.84
C ALA A 232 -9.36 9.17 18.34
N GLU A 233 -9.07 10.19 19.15
CA GLU A 233 -9.40 10.22 20.58
C GLU A 233 -10.92 10.11 20.82
N GLN A 234 -11.73 10.85 20.06
CA GLN A 234 -13.19 10.75 20.12
C GLN A 234 -13.70 9.35 19.74
N SER A 235 -13.14 8.74 18.69
CA SER A 235 -13.51 7.39 18.26
C SER A 235 -13.16 6.33 19.32
N ALA A 236 -11.99 6.48 19.98
CA ALA A 236 -11.55 5.57 21.03
C ALA A 236 -12.47 5.63 22.25
N GLU A 237 -12.92 6.84 22.61
CA GLU A 237 -13.91 7.04 23.67
C GLU A 237 -15.27 6.41 23.31
N GLN A 238 -15.72 6.53 22.05
CA GLN A 238 -16.96 5.88 21.59
C GLN A 238 -16.85 4.35 21.65
N VAL A 239 -15.74 3.78 21.18
CA VAL A 239 -15.48 2.33 21.27
C VAL A 239 -15.49 1.87 22.73
N ARG A 240 -14.88 2.64 23.64
CA ARG A 240 -14.89 2.33 25.08
C ARG A 240 -16.31 2.31 25.63
N ARG A 241 -17.12 3.34 25.35
CA ARG A 241 -18.53 3.43 25.79
C ARG A 241 -19.37 2.27 25.27
N LEU A 242 -19.30 1.95 23.98
CA LEU A 242 -20.05 0.82 23.39
C LEU A 242 -19.61 -0.53 23.98
N THR A 243 -18.32 -0.68 24.27
CA THR A 243 -17.79 -1.89 24.91
C THR A 243 -18.30 -2.03 26.35
N GLU A 244 -18.31 -0.94 27.11
CA GLU A 244 -18.88 -0.89 28.47
C GLU A 244 -20.39 -1.16 28.48
N GLU A 245 -21.14 -0.62 27.52
CA GLU A 245 -22.58 -0.88 27.36
C GLU A 245 -22.86 -2.35 27.02
N LEU A 246 -22.10 -2.94 26.10
CA LEU A 246 -22.19 -4.37 25.80
C LEU A 246 -21.83 -5.23 27.02
N ALA A 247 -20.81 -4.84 27.79
CA ALA A 247 -20.46 -5.53 29.03
C ALA A 247 -21.58 -5.43 30.08
N ARG A 248 -22.22 -4.26 30.20
CA ARG A 248 -23.40 -4.05 31.06
C ARG A 248 -24.60 -4.88 30.63
N LEU A 249 -24.90 -4.94 29.32
CA LEU A 249 -26.00 -5.79 28.83
C LEU A 249 -25.71 -7.28 29.06
N ARG A 250 -24.45 -7.70 28.93
CA ARG A 250 -24.04 -9.09 29.24
C ARG A 250 -24.12 -9.40 30.72
N SER A 251 -23.74 -8.48 31.61
CA SER A 251 -23.78 -8.71 33.06
C SER A 251 -25.19 -8.80 33.63
N VAL A 252 -26.16 -8.06 33.07
CA VAL A 252 -27.58 -8.16 33.45
C VAL A 252 -28.18 -9.54 33.12
N HIS A 253 -27.63 -10.25 32.14
CA HIS A 253 -28.12 -11.55 31.67
C HIS A 253 -27.26 -12.74 32.10
N ALA A 254 -26.11 -12.49 32.75
CA ALA A 254 -25.25 -13.53 33.27
C ALA A 254 -25.85 -14.05 34.59
N ASP A 255 -26.53 -15.19 34.51
CA ASP A 255 -26.95 -15.98 35.68
C ASP A 255 -25.68 -16.33 36.52
N PRO A 256 -25.61 -15.99 37.83
CA PRO A 256 -24.37 -15.97 38.62
C PRO A 256 -23.72 -17.34 38.90
N THR A 257 -24.08 -18.41 38.19
CA THR A 257 -23.66 -19.78 38.48
C THR A 257 -22.60 -20.37 37.54
N ALA A 258 -22.02 -19.60 36.61
CA ALA A 258 -20.95 -20.12 35.75
C ALA A 258 -19.77 -19.15 35.60
N GLY A 259 -18.64 -19.46 36.26
CA GLY A 259 -17.30 -18.99 35.85
C GLY A 259 -16.60 -20.03 34.96
N PRO A 260 -15.30 -19.86 34.60
CA PRO A 260 -14.45 -18.68 34.65
C PRO A 260 -13.84 -18.27 33.28
N GLU A 261 -13.19 -17.10 33.32
CA GLU A 261 -12.24 -16.39 32.44
C GLU A 261 -11.68 -17.08 31.18
N VAL A 262 -11.74 -16.35 30.06
CA VAL A 262 -11.00 -16.62 28.81
C VAL A 262 -9.83 -15.64 28.70
N PRO A 263 -8.60 -16.08 28.34
CA PRO A 263 -7.44 -15.21 28.26
C PRO A 263 -7.54 -14.22 27.10
N GLU A 264 -7.22 -12.97 27.40
CA GLU A 264 -7.11 -11.85 26.48
C GLU A 264 -5.92 -12.07 25.54
N ALA A 265 -6.17 -12.11 24.23
CA ALA A 265 -5.15 -12.36 23.21
C ALA A 265 -4.57 -11.03 22.70
N ASP A 266 -3.25 -10.89 22.82
CA ASP A 266 -2.48 -9.73 22.40
C ASP A 266 -2.65 -9.40 20.90
N LEU A 267 -2.99 -8.15 20.61
CA LEU A 267 -3.06 -7.59 19.27
C LEU A 267 -1.65 -7.36 18.70
N PRO A 268 -1.40 -7.64 17.40
CA PRO A 268 -0.10 -7.49 16.78
C PRO A 268 0.27 -6.00 16.57
N ALA A 269 1.50 -5.65 16.97
CA ALA A 269 2.08 -4.32 16.80
C ALA A 269 2.31 -3.98 15.32
N VAL A 270 1.73 -2.87 14.86
CA VAL A 270 1.93 -2.30 13.52
C VAL A 270 3.33 -1.69 13.45
N SER A 271 4.18 -2.22 12.57
CA SER A 271 5.53 -1.70 12.35
C SER A 271 5.52 -0.43 11.47
N PRO A 272 6.30 0.61 11.82
CA PRO A 272 6.38 1.83 11.02
C PRO A 272 7.18 1.61 9.73
N MET A 273 6.56 1.91 8.58
CA MET A 273 7.21 1.97 7.27
C MET A 273 8.24 3.11 7.24
N THR A 274 9.47 2.80 6.79
CA THR A 274 10.50 3.81 6.52
C THR A 274 10.30 4.44 5.13
N PRO A 275 10.32 5.77 5.01
CA PRO A 275 10.12 6.45 3.73
C PRO A 275 11.39 6.38 2.88
N GLY A 276 11.31 5.71 1.72
CA GLY A 276 12.32 5.80 0.67
C GLY A 276 12.17 7.10 -0.11
N THR A 277 13.02 8.07 0.17
CA THR A 277 13.09 9.38 -0.49
C THR A 277 13.88 9.30 -1.79
N VAL A 278 13.21 9.42 -2.95
CA VAL A 278 13.66 10.24 -4.11
C VAL A 278 12.41 10.63 -4.91
N PRO A 279 12.11 11.93 -5.03
CA PRO A 279 11.96 12.50 -6.37
C PRO A 279 12.68 13.85 -6.51
N ASP A 280 13.52 13.96 -7.54
CA ASP A 280 14.25 15.18 -7.91
C ASP A 280 13.41 16.20 -8.70
N ASP A 281 12.10 16.24 -8.48
CA ASP A 281 11.25 17.32 -8.98
C ASP A 281 10.37 17.84 -7.84
N ILE A 282 10.86 18.92 -7.21
CA ILE A 282 10.26 19.55 -6.02
C ILE A 282 8.83 20.00 -6.32
N ASP A 283 8.55 20.47 -7.54
CA ASP A 283 7.23 20.95 -7.93
C ASP A 283 6.23 19.79 -8.06
N ILE A 284 6.65 18.66 -8.64
CA ILE A 284 5.83 17.44 -8.68
C ILE A 284 5.59 16.90 -7.27
N ALA A 285 6.61 16.91 -6.41
CA ALA A 285 6.50 16.47 -5.03
C ALA A 285 5.49 17.33 -4.25
N LEU A 286 5.54 18.66 -4.39
CA LEU A 286 4.59 19.58 -3.80
C LEU A 286 3.17 19.39 -4.34
N MET A 287 3.00 19.25 -5.66
CA MET A 287 1.70 18.98 -6.27
C MET A 287 1.08 17.67 -5.76
N LYS A 288 1.91 16.63 -5.63
CA LYS A 288 1.46 15.33 -5.11
C LYS A 288 1.12 15.40 -3.62
N ALA A 289 1.94 16.10 -2.84
CA ALA A 289 1.67 16.35 -1.43
C ALA A 289 0.33 17.06 -1.24
N SER A 290 0.12 18.16 -1.97
CA SER A 290 -1.12 18.95 -1.95
C SER A 290 -2.34 18.08 -2.27
N ARG A 291 -2.29 17.27 -3.34
CA ARG A 291 -3.40 16.36 -3.70
C ARG A 291 -3.69 15.29 -2.64
N ILE A 292 -2.65 14.76 -1.98
CA ILE A 292 -2.83 13.76 -0.91
C ILE A 292 -3.47 14.42 0.32
N LEU A 293 -3.05 15.63 0.67
CA LEU A 293 -3.64 16.41 1.75
C LEU A 293 -5.09 16.80 1.45
N ASP A 294 -5.41 17.22 0.22
CA ASP A 294 -6.79 17.49 -0.20
C ASP A 294 -7.72 16.27 0.00
N ASN A 295 -7.31 15.10 -0.50
CA ASN A 295 -8.08 13.86 -0.32
C ASN A 295 -8.17 13.46 1.17
N GLY A 296 -7.10 13.67 1.93
CA GLY A 296 -7.05 13.39 3.36
C GLY A 296 -8.00 14.28 4.16
N ALA A 297 -8.04 15.58 3.84
CA ALA A 297 -8.92 16.56 4.44
C ALA A 297 -10.40 16.23 4.20
N GLU A 298 -10.78 15.94 2.95
CA GLU A 298 -12.15 15.51 2.60
C GLU A 298 -12.55 14.25 3.38
N ARG A 299 -11.63 13.28 3.50
CA ARG A 299 -11.91 12.04 4.24
C ARG A 299 -12.05 12.28 5.75
N LEU A 300 -11.22 13.14 6.34
CA LEU A 300 -11.33 13.50 7.75
C LEU A 300 -12.59 14.31 8.05
N GLU A 301 -13.06 15.13 7.11
CA GLU A 301 -14.33 15.84 7.22
C GLU A 301 -15.51 14.88 7.17
N GLN A 302 -15.53 13.95 6.21
CA GLN A 302 -16.53 12.89 6.16
C GLN A 302 -16.57 12.06 7.46
N LEU A 303 -15.40 11.66 7.99
CA LEU A 303 -15.34 10.89 9.24
C LEU A 303 -15.78 11.71 10.46
N ALA A 304 -15.57 13.03 10.45
CA ALA A 304 -16.05 13.91 11.50
C ALA A 304 -17.58 14.03 11.46
N GLU A 305 -18.17 14.26 10.28
CA GLU A 305 -19.62 14.29 10.08
C GLU A 305 -20.27 12.97 10.53
N GLU A 306 -19.72 11.83 10.12
CA GLU A 306 -20.23 10.52 10.54
C GLU A 306 -20.15 10.26 12.06
N LEU A 307 -19.17 10.87 12.75
CA LEU A 307 -19.07 10.80 14.21
C LEU A 307 -20.08 11.73 14.90
N GLU A 308 -20.34 12.91 14.32
CA GLU A 308 -21.36 13.85 14.80
C GLU A 308 -22.77 13.29 14.61
N GLU A 309 -23.09 12.71 13.45
CA GLU A 309 -24.38 12.05 13.20
C GLU A 309 -24.70 10.96 14.22
N LEU A 310 -23.69 10.19 14.64
CA LEU A 310 -23.88 9.16 15.67
C LEU A 310 -24.02 9.71 17.08
N ARG A 311 -23.54 10.93 17.32
CA ARG A 311 -23.75 11.62 18.59
C ARG A 311 -25.15 12.24 18.67
N GLU A 312 -25.71 12.64 17.52
CA GLU A 312 -27.02 13.29 17.42
C GLU A 312 -28.20 12.32 17.25
N GLU A 313 -27.96 11.01 17.03
CA GLU A 313 -29.04 10.04 17.10
C GLU A 313 -29.71 10.07 18.49
N PRO A 314 -31.05 10.20 18.54
CA PRO A 314 -31.68 11.07 19.50
C PRO A 314 -32.19 10.31 20.72
N ASP A 315 -32.27 11.03 21.84
CA ASP A 315 -33.07 10.78 23.05
C ASP A 315 -34.60 10.58 22.78
N GLY A 316 -35.00 10.17 21.58
CA GLY A 316 -36.37 9.92 21.13
C GLY A 316 -37.02 8.66 21.71
N LEU A 317 -36.31 7.90 22.55
CA LEU A 317 -36.87 6.86 23.41
C LEU A 317 -36.68 7.26 24.89
N SER A 318 -37.08 8.47 25.24
CA SER A 318 -37.57 8.75 26.60
C SER A 318 -38.67 7.75 26.94
N GLY A 319 -38.29 6.67 27.61
CA GLY A 319 -39.23 5.83 28.34
C GLY A 319 -39.96 6.67 29.38
N PRO A 320 -41.23 6.33 29.70
CA PRO A 320 -42.06 7.14 30.57
C PRO A 320 -41.48 7.23 31.98
N ASP A 321 -41.50 8.45 32.51
CA ASP A 321 -41.43 8.89 33.91
C ASP A 321 -41.19 7.80 34.97
N ASN A 322 -39.99 7.80 35.55
CA ASN A 322 -39.78 7.25 36.88
C ASN A 322 -39.54 8.41 37.85
N PRO A 323 -40.48 8.72 38.76
CA PRO A 323 -40.36 9.89 39.62
C PRO A 323 -39.45 9.61 40.82
N LEU A 324 -38.57 10.58 41.05
CA LEU A 324 -38.06 11.09 42.33
C LEU A 324 -38.22 10.25 43.61
N THR A 325 -37.06 9.88 44.16
CA THR A 325 -36.70 10.02 45.58
C THR A 325 -35.19 10.35 45.57
N GLY A 326 -34.73 11.58 45.86
CA GLY A 326 -34.67 12.23 47.19
C GLY A 326 -33.65 11.49 48.06
N ASP A 327 -32.66 12.06 48.74
CA ASP A 327 -32.19 13.41 49.03
C ASP A 327 -30.82 13.22 49.74
N ASP A 328 -30.02 14.28 49.89
CA ASP A 328 -28.95 14.44 50.91
C ASP A 328 -27.66 13.56 50.81
N THR A 329 -26.42 14.03 51.01
CA THR A 329 -25.87 15.22 51.67
C THR A 329 -24.44 15.54 51.20
N SER A 330 -24.20 16.84 51.12
CA SER A 330 -22.98 17.65 51.31
C SER A 330 -21.74 17.05 52.00
N GLY A 331 -20.57 17.51 51.56
CA GLY A 331 -19.50 17.93 52.48
C GLY A 331 -18.06 17.60 52.09
N GLY A 332 -17.21 18.62 52.03
CA GLY A 332 -15.79 18.46 52.36
C GLY A 332 -14.78 19.04 51.38
N ALA A 333 -14.60 20.37 51.46
CA ALA A 333 -13.39 21.04 51.01
C ALA A 333 -12.17 20.58 51.86
N ALA A 334 -11.00 20.42 51.23
CA ALA A 334 -9.71 20.62 51.89
C ALA A 334 -8.60 20.89 50.87
N ASP A 335 -8.01 22.07 51.01
CA ASP A 335 -6.65 22.42 50.60
C ASP A 335 -5.63 21.35 51.01
N ASN A 336 -4.58 21.15 50.20
CA ASN A 336 -3.24 21.32 50.75
C ASN A 336 -2.18 21.60 49.68
N SER A 337 -1.51 22.73 49.86
CA SER A 337 -0.25 23.08 49.24
C SER A 337 0.89 22.28 49.88
N GLY A 338 1.86 21.83 49.09
CA GLY A 338 3.00 21.04 49.58
C GLY A 338 4.23 21.17 48.69
N VAL A 339 5.01 22.21 49.01
CA VAL A 339 6.41 22.51 48.69
C VAL A 339 7.31 21.26 48.48
N GLY A 340 8.17 21.29 47.45
CA GLY A 340 9.28 20.33 47.32
C GLY A 340 10.28 20.70 46.23
N ALA A 341 11.31 21.46 46.59
CA ALA A 341 12.44 21.82 45.75
C ALA A 341 13.52 20.72 45.71
N GLY A 342 14.28 20.67 44.62
CA GLY A 342 15.53 19.90 44.45
C GLY A 342 15.56 19.22 43.07
N GLY A 343 16.48 19.46 42.14
CA GLY A 343 17.86 19.91 42.25
C GLY A 343 18.78 18.79 41.73
N GLY A 344 19.45 19.02 40.59
CA GLY A 344 20.49 18.14 40.02
C GLY A 344 19.95 17.11 39.01
N MET A 345 20.63 16.73 37.95
CA MET A 345 21.98 17.01 37.47
C MET A 345 21.99 16.55 35.99
N LEU A 346 22.37 17.43 35.07
CA LEU A 346 22.64 17.08 33.68
C LEU A 346 23.94 16.26 33.60
N PRO A 347 24.05 15.28 32.70
CA PRO A 347 25.31 14.97 32.06
C PRO A 347 25.29 15.43 30.60
N ARG A 348 26.32 16.21 30.23
CA ARG A 348 26.68 16.58 28.86
C ARG A 348 27.35 15.39 28.14
N PRO A 349 27.33 15.38 26.80
CA PRO A 349 27.82 14.29 25.95
C PRO A 349 29.33 14.41 25.70
N VAL A 350 29.99 13.26 25.53
CA VAL A 350 31.35 13.17 24.97
C VAL A 350 31.22 12.41 23.65
N ASP A 351 31.44 13.12 22.56
CA ASP A 351 31.66 12.56 21.22
C ASP A 351 33.11 12.11 21.09
N ASP A 352 33.32 10.88 20.62
CA ASP A 352 34.59 10.42 20.05
C ASP A 352 34.27 9.52 18.83
N PRO A 353 34.51 9.95 17.59
CA PRO A 353 34.19 9.17 16.40
C PRO A 353 35.45 8.60 15.75
N ALA A 354 35.67 7.28 15.83
CA ALA A 354 36.30 6.42 14.79
C ALA A 354 36.76 5.04 15.30
N SER A 355 35.83 4.20 15.79
CA SER A 355 36.07 2.75 15.93
C SER A 355 35.00 1.96 15.17
N PRO A 356 35.38 0.98 14.32
CA PRO A 356 34.41 0.06 13.73
C PRO A 356 33.75 -0.78 14.84
N PRO A 357 32.47 -1.17 14.69
CA PRO A 357 31.75 -1.86 15.75
C PRO A 357 32.42 -3.21 16.07
N ASP A 358 32.92 -3.31 17.30
CA ASP A 358 33.49 -4.50 17.89
C ASP A 358 32.33 -5.46 18.23
N ASN A 359 32.05 -6.41 17.33
CA ASN A 359 31.07 -7.48 17.51
C ASN A 359 31.67 -8.68 18.27
N THR A 360 32.40 -8.42 19.36
CA THR A 360 32.91 -9.47 20.24
C THR A 360 31.81 -9.98 21.17
N VAL A 361 30.95 -10.85 20.65
CA VAL A 361 30.11 -11.74 21.49
C VAL A 361 31.03 -12.77 22.13
N ALA A 362 31.67 -12.38 23.24
CA ALA A 362 32.54 -13.25 24.01
C ALA A 362 31.69 -14.30 24.78
N GLY A 363 31.75 -15.57 24.35
CA GLY A 363 31.28 -16.70 25.16
C GLY A 363 30.40 -17.74 24.47
N GLN A 364 30.00 -17.55 23.21
CA GLN A 364 29.26 -18.60 22.48
C GLN A 364 30.23 -19.66 21.96
N THR A 365 30.14 -20.87 22.53
CA THR A 365 30.74 -22.08 21.98
C THR A 365 29.98 -22.48 20.72
N TRP A 366 30.47 -22.05 19.56
CA TRP A 366 29.94 -22.47 18.27
C TRP A 366 30.06 -23.99 18.14
N ALA A 367 28.94 -24.68 17.90
CA ALA A 367 28.97 -26.10 17.58
C ALA A 367 29.84 -26.31 16.33
N HIS A 368 30.78 -27.26 16.39
CA HIS A 368 31.72 -27.54 15.31
C HIS A 368 30.99 -27.95 14.03
N ASP A 369 31.03 -27.11 13.00
CA ASP A 369 30.62 -27.49 11.66
C ASP A 369 31.84 -28.04 10.88
N PRO A 370 31.85 -29.34 10.53
CA PRO A 370 32.99 -29.96 9.86
C PRO A 370 33.27 -29.36 8.47
N ILE A 371 32.29 -28.71 7.83
CA ILE A 371 32.49 -28.02 6.55
C ILE A 371 33.26 -26.72 6.77
N VAL A 372 32.93 -25.97 7.82
CA VAL A 372 33.62 -24.71 8.16
C VAL A 372 35.09 -25.00 8.51
N ASP A 373 35.36 -26.07 9.25
CA ASP A 373 36.73 -26.48 9.57
C ASP A 373 37.55 -26.83 8.31
N ARG A 374 36.93 -27.49 7.32
CA ARG A 374 37.57 -27.77 6.03
C ARG A 374 37.81 -26.51 5.21
N ILE A 375 36.83 -25.60 5.15
CA ILE A 375 36.98 -24.31 4.46
C ILE A 375 38.15 -23.54 5.09
N ARG A 376 38.20 -23.46 6.42
CA ARG A 376 39.29 -22.80 7.15
C ARG A 376 40.65 -23.40 6.82
N ALA A 377 40.78 -24.73 6.89
CA ALA A 377 42.05 -25.39 6.58
C ALA A 377 42.53 -25.07 5.15
N VAL A 378 41.61 -24.99 4.17
CA VAL A 378 41.95 -24.63 2.79
C VAL A 378 42.37 -23.16 2.65
N VAL A 379 41.70 -22.25 3.36
CA VAL A 379 42.05 -20.82 3.42
C VAL A 379 43.42 -20.62 4.06
N ASP A 380 43.71 -21.32 5.15
CA ASP A 380 45.00 -21.25 5.86
C ASP A 380 46.16 -21.76 4.98
N MET A 381 45.87 -22.68 4.05
CA MET A 381 46.82 -23.16 3.03
C MET A 381 46.95 -22.21 1.83
N GLY A 382 46.18 -21.12 1.75
CA GLY A 382 46.19 -20.18 0.63
C GLY A 382 45.61 -20.77 -0.67
N LEU A 383 44.83 -21.85 -0.57
CA LEU A 383 44.22 -22.54 -1.71
C LEU A 383 42.79 -22.01 -1.97
N PRO A 384 42.30 -22.06 -3.22
CA PRO A 384 40.93 -21.68 -3.52
C PRO A 384 39.95 -22.66 -2.87
N VAL A 385 38.93 -22.13 -2.19
CA VAL A 385 37.86 -22.93 -1.56
C VAL A 385 36.98 -23.55 -2.64
N ASP A 386 36.68 -24.84 -2.49
CA ASP A 386 35.77 -25.54 -3.39
C ASP A 386 34.35 -24.94 -3.33
N ARG A 387 33.85 -24.49 -4.48
CA ARG A 387 32.51 -23.92 -4.64
C ARG A 387 31.39 -24.89 -4.23
N GLY A 388 31.65 -26.20 -4.26
CA GLY A 388 30.74 -27.23 -3.75
C GLY A 388 30.45 -27.10 -2.26
N TRP A 389 31.46 -26.77 -1.44
CA TRP A 389 31.28 -26.57 0.00
C TRP A 389 30.49 -25.29 0.29
N LEU A 390 30.78 -24.21 -0.46
CA LEU A 390 30.08 -22.94 -0.35
C LEU A 390 28.60 -23.08 -0.73
N ARG A 391 28.29 -23.86 -1.76
CA ARG A 391 26.91 -24.19 -2.16
C ARG A 391 26.18 -25.00 -1.11
N LEU A 392 26.83 -26.03 -0.56
CA LEU A 392 26.24 -26.88 0.47
C LEU A 392 25.85 -26.05 1.70
N LEU A 393 26.71 -25.11 2.13
CA LEU A 393 26.38 -24.18 3.21
C LEU A 393 25.32 -23.15 2.81
N GLY A 394 25.48 -22.48 1.66
CA GLY A 394 24.60 -21.38 1.27
C GLY A 394 23.18 -21.80 0.90
N ARG A 395 23.06 -22.90 0.14
CA ARG A 395 21.79 -23.32 -0.48
C ARG A 395 21.04 -24.36 0.34
N ASP A 396 21.76 -25.30 0.96
CA ASP A 396 21.18 -26.53 1.49
C ASP A 396 21.19 -26.60 3.02
N ALA A 397 22.06 -25.84 3.71
CA ALA A 397 22.09 -25.85 5.17
C ALA A 397 20.83 -25.21 5.75
N GLU A 398 20.32 -25.77 6.86
CA GLU A 398 19.21 -25.17 7.62
C GLU A 398 19.54 -23.74 8.07
N PRO A 399 18.53 -22.85 8.24
CA PRO A 399 18.78 -21.43 8.55
C PRO A 399 19.70 -21.21 9.76
N ASP A 400 19.48 -21.93 10.85
CA ASP A 400 20.28 -21.79 12.07
C ASP A 400 21.73 -22.23 11.85
N ARG A 401 21.90 -23.39 11.20
CA ARG A 401 23.23 -23.91 10.83
C ARG A 401 23.95 -22.95 9.87
N PHE A 402 23.23 -22.32 8.95
CA PHE A 402 23.77 -21.32 8.03
C PHE A 402 24.30 -20.09 8.79
N VAL A 403 23.51 -19.52 9.70
CA VAL A 403 23.92 -18.34 10.50
C VAL A 403 25.10 -18.69 11.41
N MET A 404 25.08 -19.87 12.05
CA MET A 404 26.20 -20.35 12.87
C MET A 404 27.48 -20.54 12.06
N SER A 405 27.38 -21.13 10.87
CA SER A 405 28.52 -21.32 9.98
C SER A 405 29.10 -19.99 9.49
N LEU A 406 28.22 -19.03 9.16
CA LEU A 406 28.61 -17.68 8.75
C LEU A 406 29.35 -16.94 9.87
N GLY A 407 28.85 -17.02 11.11
CA GLY A 407 29.51 -16.47 12.30
C GLY A 407 30.88 -17.10 12.54
N SER A 408 30.97 -18.43 12.40
CA SER A 408 32.21 -19.19 12.57
C SER A 408 33.27 -18.84 11.51
N LEU A 409 32.87 -18.70 10.24
CA LEU A 409 33.79 -18.27 9.17
C LEU A 409 34.33 -16.86 9.43
N ARG A 410 33.50 -15.94 9.93
CA ARG A 410 33.93 -14.58 10.29
C ARG A 410 34.86 -14.54 11.48
N ALA A 411 34.54 -15.29 12.53
CA ALA A 411 35.39 -15.41 13.72
C ALA A 411 36.76 -15.97 13.38
N ALA A 412 36.85 -16.83 12.35
CA ALA A 412 38.10 -17.37 11.83
C ALA A 412 38.84 -16.43 10.86
N GLY A 413 38.33 -15.22 10.58
CA GLY A 413 38.93 -14.29 9.62
C GLY A 413 38.74 -14.66 8.14
N ALA A 414 37.94 -15.69 7.83
CA ALA A 414 37.66 -16.16 6.47
C ALA A 414 36.56 -15.30 5.80
N ILE A 415 36.80 -14.00 5.65
CA ILE A 415 35.82 -13.02 5.15
C ILE A 415 35.39 -13.33 3.70
N GLY A 416 36.32 -13.67 2.81
CA GLY A 416 36.02 -14.01 1.41
C GLY A 416 35.02 -15.17 1.31
N PRO A 417 35.32 -16.35 1.88
CA PRO A 417 34.38 -17.47 1.91
C PRO A 417 33.03 -17.14 2.56
N ALA A 418 33.00 -16.30 3.60
CA ALA A 418 31.74 -15.86 4.21
C ALA A 418 30.86 -15.05 3.23
N VAL A 419 31.47 -14.15 2.44
CA VAL A 419 30.78 -13.40 1.38
C VAL A 419 30.30 -14.35 0.27
N ASP A 420 31.11 -15.33 -0.12
CA ASP A 420 30.74 -16.30 -1.15
C ASP A 420 29.57 -17.20 -0.70
N VAL A 421 29.53 -17.60 0.58
CA VAL A 421 28.40 -18.36 1.16
C VAL A 421 27.11 -17.53 1.12
N LEU A 422 27.16 -16.23 1.46
CA LEU A 422 26.01 -15.31 1.35
C LEU A 422 25.54 -15.17 -0.10
N PHE A 423 26.48 -15.04 -1.04
CA PHE A 423 26.16 -14.96 -2.46
C PHE A 423 25.49 -16.25 -2.97
N GLU A 424 26.02 -17.42 -2.60
CA GLU A 424 25.46 -18.73 -2.97
C GLU A 424 24.06 -18.94 -2.37
N ALA A 425 23.80 -18.42 -1.15
CA ALA A 425 22.46 -18.42 -0.57
C ALA A 425 21.46 -17.64 -1.44
N GLY A 426 21.81 -16.44 -1.88
CA GLY A 426 20.99 -15.66 -2.81
C GLY A 426 20.74 -16.38 -4.14
N ALA A 427 21.79 -16.96 -4.71
CA ALA A 427 21.78 -17.59 -6.03
C ALA A 427 20.87 -18.83 -6.10
N GLY A 428 20.80 -19.65 -5.04
CA GLY A 428 20.19 -20.98 -5.13
C GLY A 428 19.27 -21.43 -4.00
N ARG A 429 19.24 -20.75 -2.84
CA ARG A 429 18.43 -21.22 -1.70
C ARG A 429 16.92 -21.23 -2.00
N PRO A 430 16.14 -22.22 -1.54
CA PRO A 430 14.69 -22.19 -1.62
C PRO A 430 14.13 -20.89 -1.01
N ALA A 431 13.11 -20.30 -1.63
CA ALA A 431 12.73 -18.92 -1.32
C ALA A 431 11.94 -18.76 0.00
N ASP A 432 11.30 -19.83 0.47
CA ASP A 432 10.77 -19.99 1.83
C ASP A 432 11.90 -19.98 2.87
N SER A 433 12.94 -20.78 2.68
CA SER A 433 14.11 -20.82 3.57
C SER A 433 14.92 -19.51 3.51
N LEU A 434 14.94 -18.84 2.36
CA LEU A 434 15.66 -17.58 2.17
C LEU A 434 15.04 -16.43 2.97
N ALA A 435 13.71 -16.37 3.08
CA ALA A 435 13.05 -15.34 3.89
C ALA A 435 13.43 -15.45 5.37
N VAL A 436 13.51 -16.68 5.90
CA VAL A 436 13.97 -16.94 7.28
C VAL A 436 15.41 -16.47 7.45
N VAL A 437 16.31 -16.85 6.54
CA VAL A 437 17.72 -16.39 6.61
C VAL A 437 17.82 -14.87 6.57
N LEU A 438 17.08 -14.20 5.68
CA LEU A 438 17.12 -12.74 5.58
C LEU A 438 16.70 -12.04 6.88
N SER A 439 15.74 -12.59 7.64
CA SER A 439 15.35 -12.03 8.94
C SER A 439 16.45 -12.11 10.01
N LEU A 440 17.44 -12.99 9.82
CA LEU A 440 18.54 -13.21 10.75
C LEU A 440 19.84 -12.50 10.33
N LEU A 441 19.85 -11.86 9.16
CA LEU A 441 21.05 -11.23 8.59
C LEU A 441 21.12 -9.73 8.89
N SER A 442 22.35 -9.23 8.97
CA SER A 442 22.60 -7.78 9.02
C SER A 442 22.21 -7.12 7.68
N PRO A 443 21.92 -5.80 7.67
CA PRO A 443 21.63 -5.08 6.42
C PRO A 443 22.72 -5.19 5.35
N TYR A 444 23.98 -5.24 5.77
CA TYR A 444 25.12 -5.42 4.87
C TYR A 444 25.07 -6.79 4.18
N ASP A 445 24.80 -7.84 4.95
CA ASP A 445 24.75 -9.23 4.46
C ASP A 445 23.56 -9.46 3.53
N MET A 446 22.43 -8.84 3.84
CA MET A 446 21.28 -8.81 2.95
C MET A 446 21.65 -8.25 1.57
N GLY A 447 22.53 -7.25 1.49
CA GLY A 447 23.01 -6.70 0.22
C GLY A 447 23.78 -7.74 -0.63
N VAL A 448 24.62 -8.56 0.00
CA VAL A 448 25.36 -9.63 -0.69
C VAL A 448 24.40 -10.72 -1.18
N VAL A 449 23.46 -11.14 -0.34
CA VAL A 449 22.43 -12.12 -0.71
C VAL A 449 21.57 -11.60 -1.87
N THR A 450 21.14 -10.34 -1.80
CA THR A 450 20.39 -9.66 -2.86
C THR A 450 21.15 -9.69 -4.18
N THR A 451 22.47 -9.50 -4.11
CA THR A 451 23.34 -9.58 -5.28
C THR A 451 23.35 -10.98 -5.90
N GLY A 452 23.41 -12.03 -5.07
CA GLY A 452 23.27 -13.41 -5.52
C GLY A 452 21.92 -13.70 -6.17
N ILE A 453 20.81 -13.20 -5.59
CA ILE A 453 19.46 -13.34 -6.15
C ILE A 453 19.39 -12.71 -7.55
N GLY A 454 19.86 -11.46 -7.65
CA GLY A 454 19.86 -10.70 -8.90
C GLY A 454 20.73 -11.34 -9.98
N ALA A 455 21.94 -11.76 -9.64
CA ALA A 455 22.94 -12.19 -10.63
C ALA A 455 22.73 -13.60 -11.20
N GLU A 456 22.56 -14.62 -10.35
CA GLU A 456 22.72 -16.02 -10.77
C GLU A 456 21.43 -16.86 -10.73
N ARG A 457 20.37 -16.41 -10.06
CA ARG A 457 19.15 -17.22 -9.91
C ARG A 457 18.47 -17.46 -11.26
N ARG A 458 18.06 -18.69 -11.56
CA ARG A 458 17.30 -19.02 -12.79
C ARG A 458 16.04 -18.16 -12.90
N VAL A 459 15.67 -17.69 -14.10
CA VAL A 459 14.57 -16.72 -14.31
C VAL A 459 13.25 -17.17 -13.66
N ALA A 460 12.86 -18.43 -13.83
CA ALA A 460 11.63 -18.96 -13.23
C ALA A 460 11.66 -18.90 -11.68
N SER A 461 12.77 -19.33 -11.08
CA SER A 461 12.97 -19.27 -9.62
C SER A 461 13.11 -17.84 -9.12
N PHE A 462 13.67 -16.93 -9.94
CA PHE A 462 13.84 -15.52 -9.59
C PHE A 462 12.49 -14.85 -9.38
N HIS A 463 11.55 -14.96 -10.31
CA HIS A 463 10.20 -14.38 -10.15
C HIS A 463 9.47 -14.94 -8.93
N GLN A 464 9.56 -16.25 -8.70
CA GLN A 464 8.99 -16.88 -7.50
C GLN A 464 9.61 -16.30 -6.21
N THR A 465 10.92 -16.11 -6.19
CA THR A 465 11.62 -15.50 -5.05
C THR A 465 11.18 -14.06 -4.82
N ILE A 466 11.06 -13.23 -5.86
CA ILE A 466 10.56 -11.85 -5.73
C ILE A 466 9.16 -11.82 -5.13
N ALA A 467 8.26 -12.68 -5.59
CA ALA A 467 6.89 -12.77 -5.05
C ALA A 467 6.88 -13.20 -3.58
N GLN A 468 7.68 -14.21 -3.21
CA GLN A 468 7.76 -14.70 -1.84
C GLN A 468 8.41 -13.69 -0.88
N LEU A 469 9.47 -12.98 -1.31
CA LEU A 469 10.08 -11.93 -0.52
C LEU A 469 9.08 -10.81 -0.21
N ARG A 470 8.26 -10.41 -1.17
CA ARG A 470 7.19 -9.42 -0.93
C ARG A 470 6.13 -9.93 0.03
N ALA A 471 5.68 -11.18 -0.15
CA ALA A 471 4.71 -11.80 0.74
C ALA A 471 5.23 -11.89 2.20
N ALA A 472 6.54 -12.05 2.37
CA ALA A 472 7.21 -12.06 3.67
C ALA A 472 7.61 -10.67 4.19
N GLY A 473 7.19 -9.57 3.55
CA GLY A 473 7.47 -8.20 4.00
C GLY A 473 8.84 -7.63 3.56
N PHE A 474 9.66 -8.39 2.81
CA PHE A 474 10.97 -7.96 2.31
C PHE A 474 10.87 -7.21 0.97
N GLY A 475 9.94 -6.25 0.86
CA GLY A 475 9.70 -5.48 -0.36
C GLY A 475 10.94 -4.73 -0.87
N THR A 476 11.71 -4.14 0.04
CA THR A 476 12.97 -3.43 -0.29
C THR A 476 14.02 -4.37 -0.88
N VAL A 477 14.22 -5.54 -0.28
CA VAL A 477 15.15 -6.57 -0.76
C VAL A 477 14.74 -7.06 -2.14
N ALA A 478 13.44 -7.30 -2.36
CA ALA A 478 12.91 -7.66 -3.66
C ALA A 478 13.19 -6.57 -4.72
N GLY A 479 12.99 -5.30 -4.37
CA GLY A 479 13.30 -4.18 -5.26
C GLY A 479 14.78 -4.06 -5.62
N MET A 480 15.67 -4.23 -4.64
CA MET A 480 17.11 -4.26 -4.89
C MET A 480 17.52 -5.46 -5.75
N ALA A 481 16.92 -6.64 -5.55
CA ALA A 481 17.21 -7.83 -6.35
C ALA A 481 16.78 -7.66 -7.83
N LEU A 482 15.67 -6.95 -8.09
CA LEU A 482 15.23 -6.57 -9.44
C LEU A 482 16.23 -5.64 -10.12
N ALA A 483 16.67 -4.58 -9.42
CA ALA A 483 17.71 -3.69 -9.93
C ALA A 483 19.02 -4.44 -10.21
N GLU A 484 19.42 -5.36 -9.32
CA GLU A 484 20.66 -6.11 -9.49
C GLU A 484 20.58 -7.15 -10.61
N ALA A 485 19.40 -7.73 -10.85
CA ALA A 485 19.14 -8.56 -12.01
C ALA A 485 19.30 -7.77 -13.32
N GLY A 486 18.77 -6.54 -13.36
CA GLY A 486 18.99 -5.60 -14.44
C GLY A 486 20.46 -5.24 -14.63
N ARG A 487 21.22 -5.06 -13.55
CA ARG A 487 22.63 -4.67 -13.62
C ARG A 487 23.56 -5.81 -14.09
N ARG A 488 23.38 -7.03 -13.56
CA ARG A 488 24.40 -8.09 -13.70
C ARG A 488 24.10 -9.19 -14.70
N ARG A 489 22.83 -9.46 -15.03
CA ARG A 489 22.51 -10.62 -15.89
C ARG A 489 22.96 -10.41 -17.33
N ALA A 490 23.25 -11.50 -18.05
CA ALA A 490 23.57 -11.41 -19.47
C ALA A 490 22.41 -10.76 -20.24
N THR A 491 22.75 -9.90 -21.21
CA THR A 491 21.79 -9.12 -22.00
C THR A 491 20.75 -10.00 -22.70
N SER A 492 21.16 -11.18 -23.17
CA SER A 492 20.30 -12.19 -23.78
C SER A 492 19.19 -12.73 -22.87
N THR A 493 19.32 -12.58 -21.55
CA THR A 493 18.32 -13.05 -20.58
C THR A 493 17.27 -11.99 -20.22
N LEU A 494 17.50 -10.72 -20.57
CA LEU A 494 16.62 -9.61 -20.21
C LEU A 494 15.19 -9.77 -20.75
N PRO A 495 14.95 -10.23 -22.00
CA PRO A 495 13.57 -10.42 -22.48
C PRO A 495 12.79 -11.47 -21.68
N LEU A 496 13.46 -12.54 -21.24
CA LEU A 496 12.85 -13.56 -20.39
C LEU A 496 12.57 -13.02 -18.99
N LEU A 497 13.47 -12.19 -18.47
CA LEU A 497 13.32 -11.54 -17.17
C LEU A 497 12.15 -10.56 -17.17
N LEU A 498 12.04 -9.74 -18.21
CA LEU A 498 11.04 -8.66 -18.37
C LEU A 498 9.71 -9.12 -18.95
N SER A 499 9.52 -10.43 -19.15
CA SER A 499 8.30 -10.95 -19.77
C SER A 499 7.05 -10.44 -19.03
N PRO A 500 6.15 -9.69 -19.70
CA PRO A 500 5.04 -8.96 -19.06
C PRO A 500 3.99 -9.88 -18.43
N VAL A 501 4.00 -11.17 -18.78
CA VAL A 501 3.11 -12.17 -18.17
C VAL A 501 3.40 -12.35 -16.67
N ARG A 502 4.59 -11.96 -16.20
CA ARG A 502 5.05 -12.26 -14.82
C ARG A 502 5.43 -11.07 -13.97
N LEU A 503 5.78 -9.94 -14.60
CA LEU A 503 6.22 -8.75 -13.90
C LEU A 503 5.19 -7.62 -14.08
N GLY A 504 4.83 -6.96 -12.98
CA GLY A 504 4.08 -5.71 -13.04
C GLY A 504 4.95 -4.57 -13.55
N ASN A 505 4.33 -3.47 -13.98
CA ASN A 505 5.03 -2.31 -14.54
C ASN A 505 6.15 -1.76 -13.62
N ALA A 506 5.92 -1.76 -12.30
CA ALA A 506 6.92 -1.31 -11.33
C ALA A 506 8.20 -2.17 -11.33
N ASP A 507 8.07 -3.48 -11.56
CA ASP A 507 9.20 -4.41 -11.54
C ASP A 507 10.03 -4.26 -12.81
N THR A 508 9.36 -4.08 -13.94
CA THR A 508 9.99 -3.73 -15.22
C THR A 508 10.86 -2.49 -15.05
N VAL A 509 10.32 -1.41 -14.46
CA VAL A 509 11.07 -0.17 -14.22
C VAL A 509 12.31 -0.42 -13.34
N LEU A 510 12.20 -1.21 -12.27
CA LEU A 510 13.33 -1.51 -11.40
C LEU A 510 14.43 -2.29 -12.11
N VAL A 511 14.07 -3.28 -12.93
CA VAL A 511 15.03 -4.01 -13.77
C VAL A 511 15.69 -3.08 -14.79
N LEU A 512 14.91 -2.25 -15.50
CA LEU A 512 15.46 -1.31 -16.49
C LEU A 512 16.38 -0.27 -15.84
N LYS A 513 16.06 0.22 -14.64
CA LYS A 513 16.97 1.07 -13.83
C LYS A 513 18.29 0.36 -13.57
N GLY A 514 18.25 -0.93 -13.29
CA GLY A 514 19.44 -1.78 -13.17
C GLY A 514 20.26 -1.87 -14.46
N VAL A 515 19.60 -2.10 -15.60
CA VAL A 515 20.24 -2.19 -16.92
C VAL A 515 21.01 -0.92 -17.24
N CYS A 516 20.44 0.23 -16.92
CA CYS A 516 21.05 1.49 -17.25
C CYS A 516 22.15 1.94 -16.26
N ALA A 517 22.35 1.19 -15.16
CA ALA A 517 23.53 1.33 -14.30
C ALA A 517 24.74 0.53 -14.84
N ARG A 518 24.63 -0.09 -16.02
CA ARG A 518 25.74 -0.75 -16.71
C ARG A 518 26.64 0.26 -17.42
N ARG A 519 27.72 -0.23 -18.02
CA ARG A 519 28.56 0.57 -18.93
C ARG A 519 27.78 0.91 -20.21
N GLU A 520 28.09 2.05 -20.81
CA GLU A 520 27.40 2.58 -22.01
C GLU A 520 27.31 1.56 -23.16
N ASP A 521 28.40 0.81 -23.43
CA ASP A 521 28.44 -0.25 -24.44
C ASP A 521 27.41 -1.35 -24.18
N GLN A 522 27.23 -1.73 -22.92
CA GLN A 522 26.29 -2.76 -22.48
C GLN A 522 24.84 -2.25 -22.47
N ILE A 523 24.63 -0.95 -22.25
CA ILE A 523 23.29 -0.34 -22.30
C ILE A 523 22.75 -0.37 -23.73
N GLU A 524 23.56 0.03 -24.72
CA GLU A 524 23.14 0.00 -26.13
C GLU A 524 22.98 -1.44 -26.63
N GLU A 525 23.82 -2.37 -26.18
CA GLU A 525 23.62 -3.81 -26.44
C GLU A 525 22.26 -4.30 -25.89
N ALA A 526 21.91 -3.88 -24.66
CA ALA A 526 20.64 -4.23 -24.04
C ALA A 526 19.44 -3.64 -24.76
N ALA A 527 19.47 -2.37 -25.12
CA ALA A 527 18.41 -1.74 -25.92
C ALA A 527 18.22 -2.48 -27.25
N ARG A 528 19.31 -2.82 -27.95
CA ARG A 528 19.25 -3.57 -29.22
C ARG A 528 18.63 -4.94 -29.04
N HIS A 529 19.03 -5.69 -28.01
CA HIS A 529 18.49 -7.02 -27.74
C HIS A 529 17.01 -6.99 -27.35
N LEU A 530 16.58 -6.02 -26.54
CA LEU A 530 15.16 -5.83 -26.21
C LEU A 530 14.33 -5.51 -27.46
N ALA A 531 14.82 -4.61 -28.32
CA ALA A 531 14.16 -4.28 -29.57
C ALA A 531 14.02 -5.50 -30.52
N GLN A 532 15.07 -6.34 -30.61
CA GLN A 532 15.04 -7.58 -31.39
C GLN A 532 14.04 -8.60 -30.84
N ALA A 533 13.83 -8.62 -29.52
CA ALA A 533 12.84 -9.46 -28.86
C ALA A 533 11.40 -8.92 -28.95
N GLY A 534 11.18 -7.79 -29.64
CA GLY A 534 9.86 -7.14 -29.77
C GLY A 534 9.49 -6.19 -28.63
N MET A 535 10.39 -5.99 -27.65
CA MET A 535 10.20 -5.12 -26.49
C MET A 535 10.66 -3.68 -26.80
N ARG A 536 9.97 -3.04 -27.76
CA ARG A 536 10.38 -1.73 -28.31
C ARG A 536 10.29 -0.62 -27.26
N GLN A 537 9.23 -0.63 -26.44
CA GLN A 537 9.03 0.40 -25.42
C GLN A 537 10.15 0.35 -24.37
N GLU A 538 10.52 -0.83 -23.90
CA GLU A 538 11.59 -1.04 -22.93
C GLU A 538 12.96 -0.68 -23.52
N ALA A 539 13.19 -0.99 -24.80
CA ALA A 539 14.39 -0.58 -25.51
C ALA A 539 14.51 0.96 -25.61
N ASP A 540 13.42 1.65 -25.93
CA ASP A 540 13.40 3.11 -26.04
C ASP A 540 13.61 3.76 -24.68
N ILE A 541 12.99 3.23 -23.63
CA ILE A 541 13.22 3.61 -22.23
C ILE A 541 14.71 3.54 -21.88
N VAL A 542 15.37 2.42 -22.19
CA VAL A 542 16.79 2.21 -21.88
C VAL A 542 17.67 3.23 -22.61
N ARG A 543 17.37 3.53 -23.88
CA ARG A 543 18.11 4.53 -24.67
C ARG A 543 17.94 5.94 -24.14
N VAL A 544 16.71 6.35 -23.84
CA VAL A 544 16.43 7.68 -23.28
C VAL A 544 17.16 7.83 -21.95
N ALA A 545 17.12 6.81 -21.10
CA ALA A 545 17.81 6.83 -19.83
C ALA A 545 19.34 6.82 -19.99
N ALA A 546 19.90 6.14 -20.98
CA ALA A 546 21.33 6.16 -21.29
C ALA A 546 21.84 7.58 -21.59
N VAL A 547 21.09 8.33 -22.40
CA VAL A 547 21.41 9.71 -22.77
C VAL A 547 21.38 10.63 -21.55
N ALA A 548 20.45 10.41 -20.62
CA ALA A 548 20.33 11.21 -19.40
C ALA A 548 21.45 10.94 -18.38
N VAL A 549 22.04 9.74 -18.37
CA VAL A 549 23.11 9.37 -17.41
C VAL A 549 24.46 9.98 -17.80
N GLY A 550 24.65 10.38 -19.06
CA GLY A 550 25.93 10.85 -19.60
C GLY A 550 26.43 12.20 -19.10
N SER A 551 25.68 12.96 -18.30
CA SER A 551 26.04 14.36 -18.01
C SER A 551 26.34 14.76 -16.56
N ASP A 552 26.00 14.00 -15.50
CA ASP A 552 26.52 14.19 -14.12
C ASP A 552 25.81 13.30 -13.05
N GLY A 553 25.83 11.98 -13.24
CA GLY A 553 25.85 11.04 -12.11
C GLY A 553 24.62 10.90 -11.19
N GLY A 554 23.40 11.24 -11.61
CA GLY A 554 22.19 11.06 -10.79
C GLY A 554 20.95 10.65 -11.57
N TRP A 555 20.34 9.53 -11.20
CA TRP A 555 19.06 9.03 -11.72
C TRP A 555 17.89 9.89 -11.22
N GLY A 556 17.64 11.04 -11.84
CA GLY A 556 16.48 11.91 -11.56
C GLY A 556 15.21 11.49 -12.34
N HIS A 557 14.05 11.70 -11.73
CA HIS A 557 12.71 11.40 -12.28
C HIS A 557 12.37 12.24 -13.54
N GLU A 558 13.02 13.39 -13.72
CA GLU A 558 12.79 14.33 -14.84
C GLU A 558 13.10 13.74 -16.22
N ALA A 559 14.11 12.86 -16.34
CA ALA A 559 14.55 12.32 -17.62
C ALA A 559 13.52 11.38 -18.29
N TRP A 560 12.60 10.81 -17.52
CA TRP A 560 11.59 9.86 -18.02
C TRP A 560 10.27 10.52 -18.44
N PHE A 561 9.95 11.68 -17.86
CA PHE A 561 8.67 12.36 -18.04
C PHE A 561 8.83 13.76 -18.63
N GLY A 562 9.92 13.98 -19.39
CA GLY A 562 10.25 15.29 -19.96
C GLY A 562 9.04 16.04 -20.50
N ASP A 563 9.07 17.37 -20.35
CA ASP A 563 7.99 18.29 -20.71
C ASP A 563 7.17 17.82 -21.93
N ALA A 564 5.84 17.79 -21.76
CA ALA A 564 4.89 17.52 -22.83
C ALA A 564 5.33 18.28 -24.10
N PRO A 565 5.32 17.64 -25.30
CA PRO A 565 5.87 18.23 -26.50
C PRO A 565 5.29 19.64 -26.68
N ARG A 566 6.17 20.65 -26.64
CA ARG A 566 5.79 22.06 -26.79
C ARG A 566 4.83 22.17 -27.97
N ALA A 567 3.64 22.67 -27.68
CA ALA A 567 2.57 22.83 -28.65
C ALA A 567 3.13 23.48 -29.92
N ARG A 568 2.98 22.79 -31.06
CA ARG A 568 3.13 23.40 -32.38
C ARG A 568 2.38 24.73 -32.37
N HIS A 569 3.07 25.82 -32.68
CA HIS A 569 2.56 27.19 -32.76
C HIS A 569 1.03 27.26 -33.01
N GLU A 570 0.28 27.50 -31.93
CA GLU A 570 -1.15 27.78 -32.02
C GLU A 570 -1.34 29.04 -32.86
N ARG A 571 -2.17 28.92 -33.89
CA ARG A 571 -2.71 30.05 -34.66
C ARG A 571 -3.37 31.06 -33.70
N PRO A 572 -3.37 32.36 -34.05
CA PRO A 572 -3.87 33.41 -33.17
C PRO A 572 -5.31 33.15 -32.70
N ARG A 573 -5.47 33.05 -31.38
CA ARG A 573 -6.77 32.88 -30.69
C ARG A 573 -7.67 34.08 -30.99
N THR A 574 -8.84 33.80 -31.57
CA THR A 574 -9.94 34.75 -31.65
C THR A 574 -10.78 34.67 -30.39
N ASP A 575 -10.84 35.76 -29.62
CA ASP A 575 -11.72 35.89 -28.45
C ASP A 575 -13.19 35.96 -28.92
N THR A 576 -13.95 34.88 -28.73
CA THR A 576 -15.42 34.87 -28.90
C THR A 576 -16.10 35.09 -27.55
N VAL A 577 -16.76 36.25 -27.40
CA VAL A 577 -17.61 36.56 -26.24
C VAL A 577 -18.98 35.91 -26.45
N LEU A 578 -19.31 34.92 -25.63
CA LEU A 578 -20.61 34.26 -25.61
C LEU A 578 -21.58 35.10 -24.76
N THR A 579 -22.58 35.73 -25.38
CA THR A 579 -23.66 36.41 -24.64
C THR A 579 -24.82 35.44 -24.41
N THR A 580 -24.96 34.98 -23.18
CA THR A 580 -26.04 34.08 -22.76
C THR A 580 -27.37 34.86 -22.70
N ARG A 581 -28.28 34.63 -23.66
CA ARG A 581 -29.68 35.11 -23.57
C ARG A 581 -30.55 34.03 -22.92
N VAL A 582 -31.29 34.42 -21.88
CA VAL A 582 -32.28 33.60 -21.17
C VAL A 582 -33.36 33.12 -22.15
N ARG A 583 -33.62 31.81 -22.18
CA ARG A 583 -34.60 31.16 -23.06
C ARG A 583 -36.00 31.24 -22.46
N ILE A 584 -36.95 31.82 -23.20
CA ILE A 584 -38.39 31.63 -22.95
C ILE A 584 -38.88 30.62 -24.00
N ASN A 585 -39.40 29.49 -23.53
CA ASN A 585 -39.79 28.36 -24.37
C ASN A 585 -41.21 28.61 -24.93
N ILE A 586 -41.34 28.87 -26.24
CA ILE A 586 -42.65 29.04 -26.90
C ILE A 586 -42.92 27.78 -27.76
N PRO A 587 -43.96 26.98 -27.43
CA PRO A 587 -44.29 25.76 -28.17
C PRO A 587 -44.60 26.06 -29.65
N GLY A 588 -43.96 25.32 -30.57
CA GLY A 588 -44.25 25.36 -32.01
C GLY A 588 -43.22 26.10 -32.89
N SER A 589 -42.20 26.73 -32.31
CA SER A 589 -41.13 27.38 -33.09
C SER A 589 -39.89 26.49 -33.24
N ARG A 590 -39.39 26.36 -34.47
CA ARG A 590 -38.12 25.63 -34.73
C ARG A 590 -36.94 26.45 -34.20
N PRO A 591 -35.96 25.84 -33.52
CA PRO A 591 -34.85 26.54 -32.90
C PRO A 591 -33.99 27.26 -33.96
N GLN A 592 -33.81 28.57 -33.80
CA GLN A 592 -32.89 29.34 -34.64
C GLN A 592 -31.44 29.10 -34.19
N PRO A 593 -30.50 28.86 -35.11
CA PRO A 593 -29.09 28.66 -34.77
C PRO A 593 -28.46 29.96 -34.24
N PRO A 594 -27.49 29.86 -33.31
CA PRO A 594 -26.86 31.04 -32.72
C PRO A 594 -26.04 31.83 -33.75
N ILE A 595 -26.24 33.15 -33.78
CA ILE A 595 -25.49 34.08 -34.63
C ILE A 595 -24.21 34.48 -33.89
N VAL A 596 -23.04 34.12 -34.43
CA VAL A 596 -21.73 34.48 -33.87
C VAL A 596 -21.27 35.81 -34.48
N VAL A 597 -21.22 36.86 -33.68
CA VAL A 597 -20.66 38.17 -34.09
C VAL A 597 -19.21 38.26 -33.63
N ARG A 598 -18.27 38.44 -34.58
CA ARG A 598 -16.85 38.65 -34.28
C ARG A 598 -16.56 40.15 -34.29
N LYS A 599 -15.97 40.67 -33.21
CA LYS A 599 -15.44 42.04 -33.16
C LYS A 599 -13.92 42.03 -33.28
N PRO A 600 -13.30 42.90 -34.08
CA PRO A 600 -11.85 43.04 -34.15
C PRO A 600 -11.30 43.65 -32.85
N LYS A 601 -10.16 43.14 -32.38
CA LYS A 601 -9.46 43.60 -31.17
C LYS A 601 -8.72 44.92 -31.48
N PRO A 602 -8.84 45.97 -30.64
CA PRO A 602 -8.08 47.20 -30.82
C PRO A 602 -6.60 46.92 -30.51
N ASN A 603 -5.71 47.36 -31.40
CA ASN A 603 -4.26 47.31 -31.21
C ASN A 603 -3.86 48.32 -30.13
N GLY A 604 -3.33 47.82 -29.01
CA GLY A 604 -2.64 48.59 -27.98
C GLY A 604 -1.26 48.00 -27.77
#